data_AF-A0A1M7DYK1-F1
#
_entry.id   AF-A0A1M7DYK1-F1
#
_cell.length_a   1.000
_cell.length_b   1.000
_cell.length_c   1.000
_cell.angle_alpha   90.00
_cell.angle_beta   90.00
_cell.angle_gamma   90.00
#
_symmetry.space_group_name_H-M   'P 1'
#
loop_
_entity.id
_entity.type
_entity.pdbx_description
1 polymer ?
#
loop_
_entity_poly.entity_id
_entity_poly.type
_entity_poly.pdbx_seq_one_letter_code
_entity_poly.pdbx_strand_id
1 'polypeptide(L)'
;MSSLPSLTEETVLQLAAQALADRQIAYDTTTGLQARYEGTSTGLLGFEGQPIRHWTVSFLTNPGFFDQEMFFIKLDDTTRKVLYILGPREFIL
;
A
#
# COMPACT_ATOMS: atom_id res chain seq x y z
N MET A 1 5.60 23.23 2.78
CA MET A 1 5.94 22.99 1.37
C MET A 1 5.62 21.54 1.07
N SER A 2 4.67 21.27 0.17
CA SER A 2 4.40 19.89 -0.27
C SER A 2 5.48 19.52 -1.27
N SER A 3 6.46 18.72 -0.86
CA SER A 3 7.50 18.21 -1.76
C SER A 3 6.89 17.17 -2.69
N LEU A 4 7.24 17.23 -3.98
CA LEU A 4 6.95 16.18 -4.94
C LEU A 4 7.40 14.81 -4.39
N PRO A 5 6.66 13.73 -4.66
CA PRO A 5 7.08 12.39 -4.25
C PRO A 5 8.40 12.01 -4.92
N SER A 6 9.18 11.20 -4.23
CA SER A 6 10.48 10.70 -4.67
C SER A 6 10.33 9.48 -5.58
N LEU A 7 9.24 8.73 -5.43
CA LEU A 7 8.89 7.61 -6.29
C LEU A 7 7.88 8.01 -7.36
N THR A 8 7.89 7.29 -8.47
CA THR A 8 6.82 7.34 -9.48
C THR A 8 5.71 6.38 -9.11
N GLU A 9 4.50 6.64 -9.63
CA GLU A 9 3.36 5.73 -9.47
C GLU A 9 3.68 4.31 -9.95
N GLU A 10 4.31 4.18 -11.12
CA GLU A 10 4.75 2.90 -11.68
C GLU A 10 5.67 2.13 -10.72
N THR A 11 6.66 2.82 -10.12
CA THR A 11 7.58 2.19 -9.16
C THR A 11 6.82 1.72 -7.92
N VAL A 12 5.87 2.51 -7.43
CA VAL A 12 5.04 2.17 -6.27
C VAL A 12 4.18 0.94 -6.56
N LEU A 13 3.58 0.85 -7.75
CA LEU A 13 2.80 -0.32 -8.18
C LEU A 13 3.66 -1.57 -8.30
N GLN A 14 4.89 -1.47 -8.82
CA GLN A 14 5.84 -2.60 -8.88
C GLN A 14 6.22 -3.10 -7.48
N LEU A 15 6.53 -2.17 -6.56
CA LEU A 15 6.83 -2.52 -5.17
C LEU A 15 5.64 -3.17 -4.45
N ALA A 16 4.43 -2.67 -4.69
CA ALA A 16 3.20 -3.25 -4.17
C ALA A 16 2.95 -4.67 -4.71
N ALA A 17 3.09 -4.88 -6.02
CA ALA A 17 2.94 -6.19 -6.64
C ALA A 17 3.96 -7.21 -6.08
N GLN A 18 5.22 -6.81 -5.94
CA GLN A 18 6.25 -7.65 -5.32
C GLN A 18 5.90 -8.01 -3.88
N ALA A 19 5.46 -7.04 -3.09
CA ALA A 19 5.11 -7.27 -1.69
C ALA A 19 3.91 -8.21 -1.49
N LEU A 20 2.95 -8.18 -2.41
CA LEU A 20 1.81 -9.11 -2.44
C LEU A 20 2.28 -10.52 -2.85
N ALA A 21 3.13 -10.62 -3.88
CA ALA A 21 3.70 -11.88 -4.32
C ALA A 21 4.52 -12.57 -3.21
N ASP A 22 5.38 -11.82 -2.51
CA ASP A 22 6.20 -12.32 -1.40
C ASP A 22 5.35 -12.88 -0.25
N ARG A 23 4.15 -12.33 -0.05
CA ARG A 23 3.19 -12.73 0.98
C ARG A 23 2.13 -13.70 0.49
N GLN A 24 2.19 -14.12 -0.78
CA GLN A 24 1.22 -14.99 -1.43
C GLN A 24 -0.23 -14.44 -1.36
N ILE A 25 -0.39 -13.12 -1.36
CA ILE A 25 -1.70 -12.46 -1.37
C ILE A 25 -2.12 -12.26 -2.82
N ALA A 26 -3.20 -12.93 -3.21
CA ALA A 26 -3.77 -12.75 -4.54
C ALA A 26 -4.73 -11.54 -4.58
N TYR A 27 -4.73 -10.83 -5.71
CA TYR A 27 -5.59 -9.68 -5.95
C TYR A 27 -6.22 -9.76 -7.34
N ASP A 28 -7.37 -9.10 -7.50
CA ASP A 28 -8.06 -9.00 -8.78
C ASP A 28 -7.22 -8.24 -9.79
N THR A 29 -6.64 -8.95 -10.76
CA THR A 29 -5.82 -8.36 -11.81
C THR A 29 -6.64 -7.61 -12.87
N THR A 30 -7.95 -7.78 -12.89
CA THR A 30 -8.86 -7.03 -13.78
C THR A 30 -9.06 -5.61 -13.28
N THR A 31 -9.32 -5.47 -11.97
CA THR A 31 -9.37 -4.16 -11.31
C THR A 31 -7.98 -3.55 -11.14
N GLY A 32 -6.98 -4.40 -10.86
CA GLY A 32 -5.58 -4.03 -10.72
C GLY A 32 -5.26 -3.33 -9.40
N LEU A 33 -4.01 -2.87 -9.31
CA LEU A 33 -3.50 -2.06 -8.21
C LEU A 33 -3.65 -0.58 -8.53
N GLN A 34 -4.02 0.24 -7.55
CA GLN A 34 -4.20 1.69 -7.73
C GLN A 34 -3.40 2.46 -6.68
N ALA A 35 -2.46 3.29 -7.12
CA ALA A 35 -1.56 4.03 -6.24
C ALA A 35 -1.97 5.50 -6.10
N ARG A 36 -1.81 6.03 -4.89
CA ARG A 36 -2.06 7.45 -4.56
C ARG A 36 -1.01 7.97 -3.59
N TYR A 37 -0.37 9.08 -3.92
CA TYR A 37 0.50 9.78 -2.98
C TYR A 37 -0.34 10.56 -1.97
N GLU A 38 -0.03 10.41 -0.69
CA GLU A 38 -0.82 10.98 0.41
C GLU A 38 -0.10 12.14 1.10
N GLY A 39 1.17 12.37 0.77
CA GLY A 39 2.00 13.39 1.39
C GLY A 39 2.71 12.89 2.66
N THR A 40 2.94 13.81 3.58
CA THR A 40 3.71 13.58 4.80
C THR A 40 2.78 13.33 5.99
N SER A 41 2.99 12.22 6.70
CA SER A 41 2.36 11.92 7.99
C SER A 41 3.39 12.07 9.10
N THR A 42 3.02 12.79 10.17
CA THR A 42 3.82 12.94 11.40
C THR A 42 3.28 12.10 12.57
N GLY A 43 2.21 11.32 12.33
CA GLY A 43 1.50 10.51 13.33
C GLY A 43 1.81 9.01 13.22
N LEU A 44 0.77 8.15 13.33
CA LEU A 44 0.79 6.67 13.37
C LEU A 44 1.73 5.91 12.39
N LEU A 45 2.20 6.56 11.33
CA LEU A 45 3.16 5.99 10.38
C LEU A 45 4.62 6.26 10.75
N GLY A 46 4.88 7.41 11.37
CA GLY A 46 6.18 7.83 11.85
C GLY A 46 6.58 6.98 13.04
N PHE A 47 7.35 5.93 12.81
CA PHE A 47 8.14 5.34 13.88
C PHE A 47 8.91 6.47 14.57
N GLU A 48 8.71 6.61 15.88
CA GLU A 48 9.39 7.59 16.74
C GLU A 48 9.12 9.08 16.41
N GLY A 49 7.97 9.39 15.81
CA GLY A 49 7.55 10.78 15.56
C GLY A 49 8.27 11.47 14.40
N GLN A 50 9.05 10.73 13.61
CA GLN A 50 9.66 11.26 12.39
C GLN A 50 8.61 11.38 11.26
N PRO A 51 8.56 12.50 10.53
CA PRO A 51 7.66 12.65 9.39
C PRO A 51 7.97 11.62 8.29
N ILE A 52 6.95 10.87 7.84
CA ILE A 52 7.06 9.93 6.72
C ILE A 52 6.23 10.39 5.54
N ARG A 53 6.89 10.55 4.39
CA ARG A 53 6.23 10.71 3.09
C ARG A 53 5.81 9.34 2.59
N HIS A 54 4.56 9.20 2.17
CA HIS A 54 4.03 7.88 1.90
C HIS A 54 2.97 7.83 0.81
N TRP A 55 2.83 6.63 0.25
CA TRP A 55 1.85 6.24 -0.75
C TRP A 55 0.86 5.24 -0.16
N THR A 56 -0.36 5.25 -0.68
CA THR A 56 -1.34 4.16 -0.53
C THR A 56 -1.45 3.42 -1.85
N VAL A 57 -1.51 2.09 -1.81
CA VAL A 57 -1.95 1.27 -2.94
C VAL A 57 -3.20 0.50 -2.54
N SER A 58 -4.32 0.74 -3.20
CA SER A 58 -5.56 -0.02 -2.99
C SER A 58 -5.69 -1.15 -4.00
N PHE A 59 -6.27 -2.26 -3.57
CA PHE A 59 -6.59 -3.39 -4.43
C PHE A 59 -7.80 -4.16 -3.90
N LEU A 60 -8.45 -4.92 -4.78
CA LEU A 60 -9.50 -5.86 -4.42
C LEU A 60 -8.93 -7.28 -4.37
N THR A 61 -9.40 -8.11 -3.44
CA THR A 61 -9.10 -9.55 -3.46
C THR A 61 -9.71 -10.21 -4.70
N ASN A 62 -9.21 -11.40 -5.07
CA ASN A 62 -9.78 -12.19 -6.16
C ASN A 62 -11.31 -12.36 -6.00
N PRO A 63 -12.08 -12.25 -7.09
CA PRO A 63 -13.50 -12.59 -7.07
C PRO A 63 -13.71 -14.08 -6.76
N GLY A 64 -14.66 -14.42 -5.89
CA GLY A 64 -15.00 -15.82 -5.63
C GLY A 64 -16.08 -16.03 -4.56
N PHE A 65 -17.32 -16.22 -5.02
CA PHE A 65 -18.54 -16.60 -4.26
C PHE A 65 -18.98 -15.72 -3.07
N PHE A 66 -18.10 -14.91 -2.49
CA PHE A 66 -18.37 -13.86 -1.50
C PHE A 66 -17.97 -12.48 -2.04
N ASP A 67 -18.32 -11.42 -1.29
CA ASP A 67 -17.99 -10.04 -1.62
C ASP A 67 -16.47 -9.86 -1.74
N GLN A 68 -16.04 -9.21 -2.83
CA GLN A 68 -14.65 -8.76 -2.98
C GLN A 68 -14.33 -7.76 -1.86
N GLU A 69 -13.20 -7.98 -1.19
CA GLU A 69 -12.77 -7.13 -0.08
C GLU A 69 -11.69 -6.14 -0.55
N MET A 70 -11.79 -4.90 -0.08
CA MET A 70 -10.82 -3.84 -0.39
C MET A 70 -9.70 -3.80 0.64
N PHE A 71 -8.46 -3.86 0.15
CA PHE A 71 -7.24 -3.81 0.95
C PHE A 71 -6.39 -2.59 0.56
N PHE A 72 -5.50 -2.21 1.47
CA PHE A 72 -4.59 -1.09 1.30
C PHE A 72 -3.17 -1.48 1.69
N ILE A 73 -2.19 -1.08 0.88
CA ILE A 73 -0.77 -1.17 1.19
C ILE A 73 -0.26 0.24 1.45
N LYS A 74 0.42 0.46 2.58
CA LYS A 74 1.18 1.69 2.80
C LYS A 74 2.64 1.50 2.47
N LEU A 75 3.19 2.39 1.66
CA LEU A 75 4.59 2.41 1.28
C LEU A 75 5.24 3.74 1.64
N ASP A 76 6.48 3.67 2.14
CA ASP A 76 7.33 4.82 2.39
C ASP A 76 7.98 5.30 1.09
N ASP A 77 7.74 6.55 0.74
CA ASP A 77 8.25 7.21 -0.47
C ASP A 77 9.78 7.36 -0.48
N THR A 78 10.40 7.41 0.71
CA THR A 78 11.84 7.64 0.84
C THR A 78 12.60 6.31 0.95
N THR A 79 12.12 5.40 1.79
CA THR A 79 12.83 4.13 2.05
C THR A 79 12.43 3.00 1.11
N ARG A 80 11.38 3.18 0.29
CA ARG A 80 10.81 2.17 -0.62
C ARG A 80 10.25 0.93 0.09
N LYS A 81 10.06 1.01 1.40
CA LYS A 81 9.57 -0.10 2.22
C LYS A 81 8.05 -0.10 2.29
N VAL A 82 7.47 -1.30 2.30
CA VAL A 82 6.09 -1.50 2.74
C VAL A 82 6.05 -1.32 4.26
N LEU A 83 5.22 -0.39 4.71
CA LEU A 83 4.99 -0.11 6.14
C LEU A 83 3.99 -1.11 6.72
N TYR A 84 2.85 -1.31 6.04
CA TYR A 84 1.85 -2.32 6.39
C TYR A 84 0.89 -2.60 5.24
N ILE A 85 0.14 -3.69 5.38
CA ILE A 85 -1.03 -4.03 4.56
C ILE A 85 -2.23 -4.11 5.50
N LEU A 86 -3.30 -3.38 5.18
CA LEU A 86 -4.54 -3.32 5.96
C LEU A 86 -5.68 -3.92 5.14
N GLY A 87 -6.43 -4.85 5.74
CA GLY A 87 -7.65 -5.42 5.19
C GLY A 87 -8.86 -5.14 6.09
N PRO A 88 -10.08 -5.43 5.62
CA PRO A 88 -11.32 -5.22 6.37
C PRO A 88 -11.52 -6.22 7.52
N ARG A 89 -10.68 -7.26 7.62
CA ARG A 89 -10.60 -8.15 8.78
C ARG A 89 -9.15 -8.26 9.25
N GLU A 90 -8.93 -8.09 10.55
CA GLU A 90 -7.62 -8.33 11.18
C GLU A 90 -7.26 -9.81 11.03
N PHE A 91 -6.25 -10.11 10.22
CA PHE A 91 -5.57 -11.41 10.30
C PHE A 91 -4.61 -11.34 11.50
N ILE A 92 -5.05 -11.85 12.65
CA ILE A 92 -4.13 -12.21 13.74
C ILE A 92 -3.52 -13.55 13.34
N LEU A 93 -2.21 -13.55 13.08
CA LEU A 93 -1.40 -14.76 12.83
C LEU A 93 -1.29 -15.63 14.08
#